data_AF-A0A1H5YP81-F1
#
_entry.id   AF-A0A1H5YP81-F1
#
_cell.length_a   1.000
_cell.length_b   1.000
_cell.length_c   1.000
_cell.angle_alpha   90.00
_cell.angle_beta   90.00
_cell.angle_gamma   90.00
#
_symmetry.space_group_name_H-M   'P 1'
#
loop_
_entity.id
_entity.type
_entity.pdbx_description
1 polymer ?
#
loop_
_entity_poly.entity_id
_entity_poly.type
_entity_poly.pdbx_seq_one_letter_code
_entity_poly.pdbx_strand_id
1 'polypeptide(L)'
;MKARYFLYFFISGILLYSLLNVYAGWYGYKPWKYRVGTSQIKESKERGVFVRELNYKIKDSQNLSNFKFIPYFEKGFKYGFHTSEETNLLKFSKYPYNLSFDRNKNDSIFLDIQNMENADSANAVWTYYREPKLKDTLTVIIDGAKNRKGFEIKGTIKIW
;
A
#
# COMPACT_ATOMS: atom_id res chain seq x y z
N MET A 1 -5.83 -4.81 -56.31
CA MET A 1 -6.71 -3.91 -55.50
C MET A 1 -7.24 -4.57 -54.22
N LYS A 2 -7.77 -5.80 -54.28
CA LYS A 2 -8.41 -6.48 -53.12
C LYS A 2 -7.49 -6.73 -51.90
N ALA A 3 -6.21 -7.04 -52.11
CA ALA A 3 -5.28 -7.30 -51.01
C ALA A 3 -4.98 -6.07 -50.13
N ARG A 4 -4.99 -4.86 -50.71
CA ARG A 4 -4.78 -3.60 -49.95
C ARG A 4 -5.95 -3.32 -49.00
N TYR A 5 -7.18 -3.49 -49.48
CA TYR A 5 -8.37 -3.29 -48.65
C TYR A 5 -8.47 -4.29 -47.50
N PHE A 6 -8.07 -5.54 -47.74
CA PHE A 6 -8.00 -6.55 -46.69
C PHE A 6 -6.97 -6.19 -45.61
N LEU A 7 -5.79 -5.69 -46.00
CA LEU A 7 -4.76 -5.23 -45.06
C LEU A 7 -5.24 -4.04 -44.20
N TYR A 8 -5.89 -3.04 -44.81
CA TYR A 8 -6.45 -1.91 -44.07
C TYR A 8 -7.53 -2.34 -43.08
N PHE A 9 -8.41 -3.26 -43.49
CA PHE A 9 -9.43 -3.82 -42.61
C PHE A 9 -8.79 -4.53 -41.41
N PHE A 10 -7.78 -5.37 -41.64
CA PHE A 10 -7.09 -6.09 -40.57
C PHE A 10 -6.37 -5.15 -39.59
N ILE A 11 -5.65 -4.15 -40.09
CA ILE A 11 -4.99 -3.13 -39.25
C ILE A 11 -6.02 -2.34 -38.43
N SER A 12 -7.14 -1.95 -39.06
CA SER A 12 -8.22 -1.23 -38.36
C SER A 12 -8.84 -2.07 -37.25
N GLY A 13 -9.00 -3.39 -37.47
CA GLY A 13 -9.50 -4.32 -36.47
C GLY A 13 -8.56 -4.45 -35.27
N ILE A 14 -7.25 -4.54 -35.51
CA ILE A 14 -6.23 -4.56 -34.43
C ILE A 14 -6.29 -3.27 -33.62
N LEU A 15 -6.30 -2.11 -34.29
CA LEU A 15 -6.36 -0.80 -33.60
C LEU A 15 -7.63 -0.65 -32.77
N LEU A 16 -8.79 -1.05 -33.31
CA LEU A 16 -10.06 -0.99 -32.59
C LEU A 16 -10.04 -1.94 -31.38
N TYR A 17 -9.52 -3.16 -31.54
CA TYR A 17 -9.39 -4.12 -30.45
C TYR A 17 -8.46 -3.60 -29.34
N SER A 18 -7.32 -3.00 -29.70
CA SER A 18 -6.41 -2.36 -28.74
C SER A 18 -7.08 -1.22 -27.99
N LEU A 19 -7.81 -0.35 -28.68
CA LEU A 19 -8.55 0.76 -28.04
C LEU A 19 -9.63 0.26 -27.09
N LEU A 20 -10.38 -0.77 -27.48
CA LEU A 20 -11.41 -1.38 -26.63
C LEU A 20 -10.80 -2.04 -25.39
N ASN A 21 -9.64 -2.68 -25.49
CA ASN A 21 -8.95 -3.25 -24.34
C ASN A 21 -8.45 -2.18 -23.36
N VAL A 22 -7.87 -1.09 -23.87
CA VAL A 22 -7.44 0.04 -23.01
C VAL A 22 -8.65 0.65 -22.32
N TYR A 23 -9.76 0.84 -23.06
CA TYR A 23 -11.00 1.35 -22.51
C TYR A 23 -11.59 0.40 -21.44
N ALA A 24 -11.69 -0.90 -21.73
CA ALA A 24 -12.18 -1.90 -20.79
C ALA A 24 -11.28 -2.00 -19.55
N GLY A 25 -9.96 -1.88 -19.71
CA GLY A 25 -9.01 -1.85 -18.60
C GLY A 25 -9.22 -0.65 -17.69
N TRP A 26 -9.25 0.55 -18.26
CA TRP A 26 -9.47 1.78 -17.50
C TRP A 26 -10.87 1.78 -16.85
N TYR A 27 -11.93 1.67 -17.63
CA TYR A 27 -13.31 1.80 -17.13
C TYR A 27 -13.86 0.57 -16.41
N GLY A 28 -13.33 -0.62 -16.69
CA GLY A 28 -13.68 -1.85 -16.00
C GLY A 28 -13.05 -1.93 -14.62
N TYR A 29 -11.72 -1.79 -14.51
CA TYR A 29 -11.03 -1.88 -13.22
C TYR A 29 -11.24 -0.64 -12.35
N LYS A 30 -11.76 0.47 -12.88
CA LYS A 30 -11.93 1.77 -12.18
C LYS A 30 -10.81 2.13 -11.19
N PRO A 31 -9.58 2.00 -11.62
CA PRO A 31 -8.39 2.00 -10.78
C PRO A 31 -8.03 3.35 -10.15
N TRP A 32 -8.51 4.47 -10.72
CA TRP A 32 -8.50 5.79 -10.08
C TRP A 32 -9.39 5.88 -8.83
N LYS A 33 -10.24 4.87 -8.58
CA LYS A 33 -11.07 4.80 -7.38
C LYS A 33 -10.32 4.21 -6.20
N TYR A 34 -9.28 3.41 -6.43
CA TYR A 34 -8.60 2.71 -5.35
C TYR A 34 -7.40 3.51 -4.87
N ARG A 35 -7.39 3.76 -3.55
CA ARG A 35 -6.23 4.28 -2.83
C ARG A 35 -5.28 3.14 -2.52
N VAL A 36 -3.99 3.38 -2.70
CA VAL A 36 -2.93 2.40 -2.42
C VAL A 36 -1.87 3.05 -1.54
N GLY A 37 -1.24 2.25 -0.68
CA GLY A 37 -0.05 2.61 0.08
C GLY A 37 1.14 1.76 -0.33
N THR A 38 2.35 2.20 0.02
CA THR A 38 3.58 1.44 -0.24
C THR A 38 3.91 0.49 0.90
N SER A 39 4.77 -0.47 0.61
CA SER A 39 5.18 -1.51 1.57
C SER A 39 6.65 -1.42 1.97
N GLN A 40 7.39 -0.51 1.34
CA GLN A 40 8.80 -0.24 1.59
C GLN A 40 9.02 1.25 1.55
N ILE A 41 9.86 1.76 2.47
CA ILE A 41 10.12 3.20 2.53
C ILE A 41 10.82 3.70 1.26
N LYS A 42 11.64 2.84 0.65
CA LYS A 42 12.33 3.12 -0.61
C LYS A 42 11.34 3.39 -1.74
N GLU A 43 10.34 2.53 -1.90
CA GLU A 43 9.25 2.69 -2.87
C GLU A 43 8.49 4.00 -2.63
N SER A 44 8.19 4.33 -1.37
CA SER A 44 7.51 5.58 -0.98
C SER A 44 8.31 6.83 -1.38
N LYS A 45 9.64 6.79 -1.20
CA LYS A 45 10.56 7.87 -1.56
C LYS A 45 10.71 8.01 -3.07
N GLU A 46 10.90 6.91 -3.81
CA GLU A 46 11.01 6.89 -5.27
C GLU A 46 9.75 7.45 -5.95
N ARG A 47 8.59 7.15 -5.38
CA ARG A 47 7.29 7.65 -5.86
C ARG A 47 6.96 9.08 -5.42
N GLY A 48 7.81 9.72 -4.61
CA GLY A 48 7.60 11.09 -4.12
C GLY A 48 6.41 11.23 -3.17
N VAL A 49 5.97 10.14 -2.52
CA VAL A 49 4.83 10.12 -1.60
C VAL A 49 5.24 10.06 -0.13
N PHE A 50 6.51 9.74 0.15
CA PHE A 50 7.05 9.72 1.51
C PHE A 50 6.92 11.08 2.21
N VAL A 51 6.52 11.05 3.49
CA VAL A 51 6.43 12.27 4.32
C VAL A 51 7.46 12.24 5.44
N ARG A 52 7.36 11.26 6.35
CA ARG A 52 8.28 11.14 7.49
C ARG A 52 8.21 9.76 8.14
N GLU A 53 9.31 9.38 8.78
CA GLU A 53 9.35 8.24 9.69
C GLU A 53 8.70 8.58 11.05
N LEU A 54 8.21 7.55 11.73
CA LEU A 54 7.62 7.64 13.05
C LEU A 54 8.49 6.99 14.10
N ASN A 55 8.42 7.50 15.33
CA ASN A 55 9.11 6.86 16.43
C ASN A 55 8.34 5.61 16.83
N TYR A 56 9.08 4.58 17.24
CA TYR A 56 8.47 3.35 17.70
C TYR A 56 9.32 2.63 18.73
N LYS A 57 8.67 1.76 19.50
CA LYS A 57 9.34 0.85 20.44
C LYS A 57 8.64 -0.50 20.45
N ILE A 58 9.44 -1.56 20.32
CA ILE A 58 8.98 -2.94 20.48
C ILE A 58 9.07 -3.29 21.97
N LYS A 59 7.97 -3.69 22.59
CA LYS A 59 7.88 -3.98 24.03
C LYS A 59 8.00 -5.46 24.36
N ASP A 60 7.33 -6.30 23.57
CA ASP A 60 7.37 -7.74 23.68
C ASP A 60 7.80 -8.26 22.32
N SER A 61 8.85 -9.07 22.27
CA SER A 61 9.54 -9.42 21.03
C SER A 61 10.04 -10.86 21.03
N GLN A 62 9.22 -11.79 21.52
CA GLN A 62 9.60 -13.19 21.58
C GLN A 62 10.01 -13.66 20.17
N ASN A 63 11.28 -14.05 20.02
CA ASN A 63 11.88 -14.51 18.77
C ASN A 63 11.85 -13.49 17.60
N LEU A 64 11.80 -12.18 17.88
CA LEU A 64 11.77 -11.09 16.90
C LEU A 64 13.12 -10.34 16.76
N SER A 65 14.25 -10.96 17.15
CA SER A 65 15.56 -10.28 17.24
C SER A 65 16.06 -9.63 15.94
N ASN A 66 15.58 -10.08 14.78
CA ASN A 66 15.92 -9.54 13.46
C ASN A 66 14.72 -8.88 12.75
N PHE A 67 13.66 -8.55 13.49
CA PHE A 67 12.46 -7.99 12.90
C PHE A 67 12.67 -6.53 12.51
N LYS A 68 12.69 -6.27 11.20
CA LYS A 68 12.69 -4.91 10.67
C LYS A 68 11.25 -4.38 10.69
N PHE A 69 11.05 -3.24 11.35
CA PHE A 69 9.79 -2.52 11.36
C PHE A 69 10.06 -1.03 11.38
N ILE A 70 9.75 -0.34 10.28
CA ILE A 70 9.89 1.11 10.20
C ILE A 70 8.51 1.67 9.84
N PRO A 71 7.79 2.27 10.81
CA PRO A 71 6.53 2.94 10.53
C PRO A 71 6.80 4.32 9.92
N TYR A 72 6.01 4.70 8.93
CA TYR A 72 6.11 6.00 8.29
C TYR A 72 4.76 6.51 7.79
N PHE A 73 4.67 7.83 7.69
CA PHE A 73 3.60 8.48 6.96
C PHE A 73 3.96 8.65 5.50
N GLU A 74 2.98 8.40 4.65
CA GLU A 74 3.02 8.78 3.24
C GLU A 74 1.73 9.50 2.84
N LYS A 75 1.83 10.31 1.78
CA LYS A 75 0.68 10.84 1.07
C LYS A 75 0.06 9.69 0.29
N GLY A 76 -1.17 9.33 0.65
CA GLY A 76 -1.95 8.39 -0.11
C GLY A 76 -2.08 8.83 -1.56
N PHE A 77 -2.08 7.87 -2.45
CA PHE A 77 -2.17 8.09 -3.89
C PHE A 77 -3.15 7.10 -4.51
N LYS A 78 -3.54 7.35 -5.75
CA LYS A 78 -4.45 6.51 -6.52
C LYS A 78 -3.67 5.73 -7.57
N TYR A 79 -4.02 4.43 -7.71
CA TYR A 79 -3.57 3.46 -8.73
C TYR A 79 -2.12 2.94 -8.57
N GLY A 80 -1.72 1.64 -8.60
CA GLY A 80 -2.36 0.31 -8.57
C GLY A 80 -1.31 -0.80 -8.29
N PHE A 81 -1.75 -1.92 -7.70
CA PHE A 81 -1.03 -2.92 -6.88
C PHE A 81 0.18 -3.67 -7.49
N HIS A 82 0.52 -3.51 -8.78
CA HIS A 82 1.57 -4.35 -9.39
C HIS A 82 2.55 -3.72 -10.40
N THR A 83 2.26 -2.63 -11.12
CA THR A 83 3.11 -2.28 -12.28
C THR A 83 3.09 -0.83 -12.77
N SER A 84 2.36 0.12 -12.16
CA SER A 84 2.42 1.49 -12.67
C SER A 84 3.67 2.22 -12.16
N GLU A 85 4.49 2.69 -13.10
CA GLU A 85 5.60 3.63 -12.84
C GLU A 85 5.07 5.00 -12.40
N GLU A 86 3.83 5.33 -12.80
CA GLU A 86 3.18 6.59 -12.48
C GLU A 86 2.45 6.53 -11.13
N THR A 87 2.69 7.56 -10.31
CA THR A 87 2.03 7.77 -9.02
C THR A 87 1.15 9.00 -9.09
N ASN A 88 -0.16 8.84 -8.91
CA ASN A 88 -1.10 9.95 -8.90
C ASN A 88 -1.48 10.36 -7.48
N LEU A 89 -0.90 11.46 -6.99
CA LEU A 89 -1.20 11.99 -5.66
C LEU A 89 -2.70 12.24 -5.47
N LEU A 90 -3.18 11.95 -4.26
CA LEU A 90 -4.57 12.14 -3.90
C LEU A 90 -4.88 13.62 -3.64
N LYS A 91 -5.34 14.35 -4.67
CA LYS A 91 -5.49 15.82 -4.63
C LYS A 91 -6.73 16.34 -3.88
N PHE A 92 -7.72 15.50 -3.57
CA PHE A 92 -9.02 15.95 -3.02
C PHE A 92 -9.61 15.04 -1.93
N SER A 93 -8.75 14.30 -1.24
CA SER A 93 -9.23 13.52 -0.09
C SER A 93 -9.22 14.36 1.18
N LYS A 94 -10.28 14.21 1.98
CA LYS A 94 -10.31 14.73 3.36
C LYS A 94 -9.18 14.13 4.22
N TYR A 95 -8.69 12.95 3.86
CA TYR A 95 -7.63 12.23 4.56
C TYR A 95 -6.52 11.87 3.56
N PRO A 96 -5.61 12.80 3.21
CA PRO A 96 -4.62 12.57 2.17
C PRO A 96 -3.43 11.73 2.65
N TYR A 97 -3.29 11.42 3.94
CA TYR A 97 -2.17 10.66 4.49
C TYR A 97 -2.59 9.28 4.99
N ASN A 98 -1.71 8.30 4.92
CA ASN A 98 -1.88 6.97 5.52
C ASN A 98 -0.61 6.53 6.25
N LEU A 99 -0.81 5.67 7.23
CA LEU A 99 0.26 4.97 7.92
C LEU A 99 0.65 3.73 7.11
N SER A 100 1.94 3.56 6.89
CA SER A 100 2.52 2.42 6.19
C SER A 100 3.73 1.90 6.97
N PHE A 101 4.14 0.66 6.67
CA PHE A 101 5.21 -0.02 7.41
C PHE A 101 6.19 -0.67 6.43
N ASP A 102 7.48 -0.38 6.59
CA ASP A 102 8.55 -1.12 5.93
C ASP A 102 8.98 -2.24 6.87
N ARG A 103 8.72 -3.47 6.43
CA ARG A 103 8.98 -4.68 7.18
C ARG A 103 9.48 -5.80 6.29
N ASN A 104 10.13 -6.79 6.90
CA ASN A 104 10.53 -8.00 6.20
C ASN A 104 9.28 -8.81 5.79
N LYS A 105 8.96 -8.84 4.50
CA LYS A 105 7.75 -9.51 3.96
C LYS A 105 7.80 -11.04 4.03
N ASN A 106 8.98 -11.62 4.21
CA ASN A 106 9.17 -13.07 4.26
C ASN A 106 8.84 -13.68 5.63
N ASP A 107 8.59 -12.84 6.63
CA ASP A 107 8.14 -13.29 7.94
C ASP A 107 6.63 -13.53 7.84
N SER A 108 6.18 -14.75 8.15
CA SER A 108 4.75 -15.12 8.21
C SER A 108 4.08 -14.48 9.43
N ILE A 109 4.03 -13.15 9.45
CA ILE A 109 3.54 -12.33 10.55
C ILE A 109 2.36 -11.45 10.10
N PHE A 110 1.31 -11.48 10.90
CA PHE A 110 0.17 -10.60 10.83
C PHE A 110 0.43 -9.40 11.75
N LEU A 111 0.06 -8.21 11.26
CA LEU A 111 0.09 -6.99 12.05
C LEU A 111 -1.34 -6.55 12.24
N ASP A 112 -1.74 -6.48 13.50
CA ASP A 112 -3.06 -6.01 13.88
C ASP A 112 -2.92 -4.65 14.56
N ILE A 113 -3.50 -3.63 13.93
CA ILE A 113 -3.46 -2.26 14.44
C ILE A 113 -4.58 -2.11 15.45
N GLN A 114 -4.20 -1.96 16.71
CA GLN A 114 -5.08 -1.61 17.81
C GLN A 114 -5.21 -0.09 17.92
N ASN A 115 -6.27 0.34 18.62
CA ASN A 115 -6.57 1.75 18.84
C ASN A 115 -6.75 2.55 17.53
N MET A 116 -7.47 1.99 16.55
CA MET A 116 -7.73 2.66 15.27
C MET A 116 -8.51 3.98 15.43
N GLU A 117 -9.20 4.18 16.55
CA GLU A 117 -9.82 5.45 16.94
C GLU A 117 -8.82 6.62 17.05
N ASN A 118 -7.53 6.33 17.20
CA ASN A 118 -6.46 7.33 17.20
C ASN A 118 -6.12 7.84 15.78
N ALA A 119 -6.65 7.19 14.73
CA ALA A 119 -6.63 7.72 13.38
C ALA A 119 -7.77 8.74 13.16
N ASP A 120 -7.73 9.51 12.07
CA ASP A 120 -8.88 10.33 11.69
C ASP A 120 -9.98 9.54 10.98
N SER A 121 -9.59 8.43 10.36
CA SER A 121 -10.47 7.45 9.75
C SER A 121 -9.68 6.15 9.57
N ALA A 122 -10.35 5.00 9.60
CA ALA A 122 -9.74 3.71 9.36
C ALA A 122 -10.70 2.78 8.63
N ASN A 123 -10.15 1.76 7.99
CA ASN A 123 -10.89 0.58 7.54
C ASN A 123 -10.14 -0.69 7.98
N ALA A 124 -10.60 -1.85 7.53
CA ALA A 124 -10.04 -3.14 7.91
C ALA A 124 -8.53 -3.31 7.61
N VAL A 125 -7.93 -2.48 6.77
CA VAL A 125 -6.53 -2.65 6.31
C VAL A 125 -5.68 -1.40 6.55
N TRP A 126 -6.28 -0.21 6.58
CA TRP A 126 -5.57 1.06 6.53
C TRP A 126 -6.08 2.07 7.56
N THR A 127 -5.17 2.89 8.05
CA THR A 127 -5.49 4.11 8.81
C THR A 127 -5.20 5.35 7.96
N TYR A 128 -6.05 6.36 8.11
CA TYR A 128 -6.10 7.56 7.29
C TYR A 128 -6.10 8.82 8.16
N TYR A 129 -5.40 9.85 7.69
CA TYR A 129 -5.13 11.05 8.47
C TYR A 129 -5.29 12.32 7.63
N ARG A 130 -5.79 13.39 8.26
CA ARG A 130 -5.88 14.73 7.69
C ARG A 130 -4.52 15.41 7.63
N GLU A 131 -3.72 15.17 8.66
CA GLU A 131 -2.34 15.63 8.81
C GLU A 131 -1.43 14.42 9.04
N PRO A 132 -0.13 14.45 8.70
CA PRO A 132 0.79 13.34 8.92
C PRO A 132 1.21 13.26 10.40
N LYS A 133 0.24 13.15 11.31
CA LYS A 133 0.41 13.14 12.76
C LYS A 133 -0.54 12.14 13.41
N LEU A 134 -0.02 11.39 14.38
CA LEU A 134 -0.83 10.55 15.25
C LEU A 134 -1.45 11.41 16.36
N LYS A 135 -2.73 11.20 16.69
CA LYS A 135 -3.39 11.88 17.82
C LYS A 135 -2.81 11.42 19.15
N ASP A 136 -2.57 10.12 19.26
CA ASP A 136 -1.97 9.44 20.39
C ASP A 136 -1.23 8.19 19.89
N THR A 137 -0.58 7.48 20.82
CA THR A 137 0.17 6.26 20.57
C THR A 137 -0.71 5.21 19.92
N LEU A 138 -0.24 4.66 18.81
CA LEU A 138 -0.88 3.55 18.12
C LEU A 138 -0.17 2.26 18.51
N THR A 139 -0.94 1.23 18.84
CA THR A 139 -0.41 -0.07 19.25
C THR A 139 -0.57 -1.06 18.10
N VAL A 140 0.49 -1.76 17.74
CA VAL A 140 0.45 -2.83 16.73
C VAL A 140 0.79 -4.15 17.41
N ILE A 141 -0.13 -5.09 17.34
CA ILE A 141 0.09 -6.47 17.76
C ILE A 141 0.73 -7.21 16.59
N ILE A 142 1.83 -7.89 16.88
CA ILE A 142 2.47 -8.82 15.95
C ILE A 142 2.02 -10.22 16.35
N ASP A 143 1.34 -10.91 15.43
CA ASP A 143 0.98 -12.32 15.60
C ASP A 143 1.48 -13.12 14.40
N GLY A 144 2.37 -14.07 14.63
CA GLY A 144 3.02 -14.81 13.55
C GLY A 144 2.89 -16.31 13.68
N ALA A 145 3.02 -16.98 12.53
CA ALA A 145 3.12 -18.44 12.48
C ALA A 145 4.31 -18.93 13.33
N LYS A 146 4.21 -20.15 13.85
CA LYS A 146 5.32 -20.79 14.56
C LYS A 146 6.55 -20.77 13.66
N ASN A 147 7.68 -20.27 14.19
CA ASN A 147 8.94 -20.32 13.46
C ASN A 147 9.35 -21.78 13.21
N ARG A 148 10.38 -22.03 12.39
CA ARG A 148 10.87 -23.40 12.09
C ARG A 148 11.27 -24.23 13.32
N LYS A 149 11.41 -23.61 14.50
CA LYS A 149 11.71 -24.24 15.78
C LYS A 149 10.48 -24.44 16.68
N GLY A 150 9.27 -24.14 16.17
CA GLY A 150 8.00 -24.35 16.87
C GLY A 150 7.58 -23.22 17.82
N PHE A 151 8.34 -22.12 17.92
CA PHE A 151 8.01 -21.01 18.80
C PHE A 151 7.03 -20.05 18.14
N GLU A 152 6.01 -19.65 18.89
CA GLU A 152 5.07 -18.61 18.50
C GLU A 152 5.78 -17.26 18.41
N ILE A 153 5.50 -16.52 17.33
CA ILE A 153 6.02 -15.16 17.16
C ILE A 153 4.95 -14.22 17.67
N LYS A 154 5.20 -13.61 18.83
CA LYS A 154 4.30 -12.62 19.43
C LYS A 154 5.07 -11.38 19.79
N GLY A 155 4.42 -10.24 19.57
CA GLY A 155 4.99 -8.98 20.02
C GLY A 155 4.03 -7.82 20.02
N THR A 156 4.48 -6.72 20.60
CA THR A 156 3.73 -5.46 20.65
C THR A 156 4.65 -4.31 20.30
N ILE A 157 4.21 -3.49 19.35
CA ILE A 157 4.89 -2.27 18.92
C ILE A 157 4.04 -1.07 19.33
N LYS A 158 4.68 -0.05 19.91
CA LYS A 158 4.06 1.26 20.13
C LYS A 158 4.65 2.26 19.15
N ILE A 159 3.81 3.09 18.53
CA ILE A 159 4.18 4.08 17.51
C ILE A 159 3.67 5.46 17.95
N TRP A 160 4.49 6.51 17.84
CA TRP A 160 4.13 7.90 18.18
C TRP A 160 4.80 8.95 17.27
#